data_AF-A0A0M2Q3B4-F1
#
_entry.id   AF-A0A0M2Q3B4-F1
#
_cell.length_a   1.000
_cell.length_b   1.000
_cell.length_c   1.000
_cell.angle_alpha   90.00
_cell.angle_beta   90.00
_cell.angle_gamma   90.00
#
_symmetry.space_group_name_H-M   'P 1'
#
loop_
_entity.id
_entity.type
_entity.pdbx_description
1 polymer ?
#
loop_
_entity_poly.entity_id
_entity_poly.type
_entity_poly.pdbx_seq_one_letter_code
_entity_poly.pdbx_strand_id
1 'polypeptide(L)' 'MKVEHFNAKPPTLADSDQVSRVRSAIQNALADGVLSRQDNDQILTVMYADGKVSQEECELFRVLQAKIWRGEVCLED' A
#
# COMPACT_ATOMS: atom_id res chain seq x y z
N MET A 1 -14.74 21.38 -1.32
CA MET A 1 -15.62 20.23 -1.09
C MET A 1 -15.06 19.46 0.09
N LYS A 2 -15.82 19.28 1.18
CA LYS A 2 -15.44 18.35 2.25
C LYS A 2 -15.77 16.96 1.72
N VAL A 3 -14.74 16.20 1.37
CA VAL A 3 -14.91 14.80 1.01
C VAL A 3 -15.08 14.07 2.33
N GLU A 4 -16.33 13.79 2.72
CA GLU A 4 -16.59 12.96 3.89
C GLU A 4 -16.19 11.53 3.54
N HIS A 5 -15.06 11.08 4.07
CA HIS A 5 -14.59 9.72 3.93
C HIS A 5 -15.34 8.86 4.94
N PHE A 6 -16.25 7.99 4.49
CA PHE A 6 -16.97 7.03 5.35
C PHE A 6 -16.03 6.06 6.11
N ASN A 7 -14.76 5.96 5.70
CA ASN A 7 -13.68 5.25 6.39
C ASN A 7 -12.85 6.13 7.35
N ALA A 8 -13.27 7.35 7.67
CA ALA A 8 -12.61 8.23 8.64
C ALA A 8 -12.79 7.78 10.11
N LYS A 9 -12.87 6.47 10.38
CA LYS A 9 -12.62 5.99 11.73
C LYS A 9 -11.14 6.21 12.01
N PRO A 10 -10.78 6.77 13.19
CA PRO A 10 -9.38 6.86 13.57
C PRO A 10 -8.78 5.45 13.49
N PRO A 11 -7.57 5.29 12.92
CA PRO A 11 -6.92 3.98 12.83
C PRO A 11 -6.92 3.38 14.23
N THR A 12 -7.55 2.21 14.36
CA THR A 12 -7.48 1.46 15.60
C THR A 12 -6.07 0.91 15.76
N LEU A 13 -5.62 0.54 16.96
CA LEU A 13 -4.27 0.01 17.18
C LEU A 13 -3.92 -1.19 16.27
N ALA A 14 -4.94 -1.91 15.78
CA ALA A 14 -4.79 -2.97 14.78
C ALA A 14 -4.40 -2.44 13.38
N ASP A 15 -4.93 -1.28 12.97
CA ASP A 15 -4.58 -0.62 11.71
C ASP A 15 -3.11 -0.20 11.69
N SER A 16 -2.53 0.21 12.83
CA SER A 16 -1.12 0.62 12.88
C SER A 16 -0.15 -0.53 12.58
N ASP A 17 -0.42 -1.74 13.08
CA ASP A 17 0.39 -2.93 12.77
C ASP A 17 0.25 -3.30 11.29
N GLN A 18 -0.96 -3.18 10.76
CA GLN A 18 -1.26 -3.50 9.37
C GLN A 18 -0.61 -2.52 8.39
N VAL A 19 -0.70 -1.21 8.66
CA VAL A 19 0.02 -0.14 7.93
C VAL A 19 1.52 -0.42 7.93
N SER A 20 2.07 -0.89 9.06
CA SER A 20 3.48 -1.27 9.16
C SER A 20 3.83 -2.43 8.24
N ARG A 21 2.99 -3.46 8.17
CA ARG A 21 3.17 -4.63 7.29
C ARG A 21 3.08 -4.26 5.82
N VAL A 22 2.06 -3.48 5.43
CA VAL A 22 1.92 -2.97 4.06
C VAL A 22 3.14 -2.13 3.68
N ARG A 23 3.59 -1.26 4.58
CA ARG A 23 4.79 -0.44 4.37
C ARG A 23 6.04 -1.30 4.18
N SER A 24 6.21 -2.36 4.96
CA SER A 24 7.34 -3.29 4.82
C SER A 24 7.25 -4.10 3.53
N ALA A 25 6.06 -4.57 3.13
CA ALA A 25 5.85 -5.26 1.87
C ALA A 25 6.21 -4.36 0.68
N ILE A 26 5.74 -3.11 0.69
CA ILE A 26 6.08 -2.11 -0.34
C ILE A 26 7.58 -1.82 -0.35
N GLN A 27 8.23 -1.69 0.81
CA GLN A 27 9.68 -1.45 0.84
C GLN A 27 10.49 -2.63 0.30
N ASN A 28 10.08 -3.87 0.60
CA ASN A 28 10.72 -5.06 0.06
C ASN A 28 10.53 -5.14 -1.46
N ALA A 29 9.32 -4.90 -1.95
CA ALA A 29 9.03 -4.85 -3.38
C ALA A 29 9.79 -3.72 -4.12
N LEU A 30 10.08 -2.61 -3.41
CA LEU A 30 10.87 -1.52 -3.94
C LEU A 30 12.39 -1.74 -3.82
N ALA A 31 12.84 -2.69 -3.01
CA ALA A 31 14.26 -2.90 -2.74
C ALA A 31 15.02 -3.41 -3.97
N ASP A 32 14.35 -4.20 -4.81
CA ASP A 32 14.90 -4.70 -6.07
C ASP A 32 14.84 -3.65 -7.19
N GLY A 33 14.06 -2.57 -7.01
CA GLY A 33 13.79 -1.56 -8.04
C GLY A 33 12.83 -2.03 -9.14
N VAL A 34 12.31 -3.26 -9.00
CA VAL A 34 11.36 -3.89 -9.91
C VAL A 34 10.15 -4.34 -9.10
N LEU A 35 8.96 -3.96 -9.56
CA LEU A 35 7.69 -4.42 -9.01
C LEU A 35 7.09 -5.45 -9.95
N SER A 36 7.22 -6.73 -9.60
CA SER A 36 6.62 -7.83 -10.34
C SER A 36 5.14 -8.00 -9.96
N ARG A 37 4.37 -8.72 -10.79
CA ARG A 37 2.96 -9.05 -10.46
C ARG A 37 2.81 -9.73 -9.10
N GLN A 38 3.75 -10.60 -8.75
CA GLN A 38 3.73 -11.34 -7.49
C GLN A 38 3.89 -10.40 -6.28
N ASP A 39 4.77 -9.40 -6.36
CA ASP A 39 4.92 -8.39 -5.31
C ASP A 39 3.66 -7.56 -5.13
N ASN A 40 3.04 -7.16 -6.24
CA ASN A 40 1.79 -6.41 -6.19
C ASN A 40 0.66 -7.26 -5.58
N ASP A 41 0.55 -8.54 -5.95
CA ASP A 41 -0.42 -9.46 -5.38
C ASP A 41 -0.17 -9.70 -3.88
N GLN A 42 1.10 -9.76 -3.47
CA GLN A 42 1.47 -9.88 -2.07
C GLN A 42 1.11 -8.61 -1.27
N ILE A 43 1.37 -7.42 -1.82
CA ILE A 43 0.99 -6.14 -1.20
C ILE A 43 -0.54 -6.05 -1.06
N LEU A 44 -1.28 -6.42 -2.10
CA LEU A 44 -2.75 -6.44 -2.09
C LEU A 44 -3.27 -7.48 -1.10
N THR A 45 -2.67 -8.67 -1.04
CA THR A 45 -3.03 -9.70 -0.05
C THR A 45 -2.82 -9.20 1.37
N VAL A 46 -1.70 -8.51 1.63
CA VAL A 46 -1.45 -7.92 2.94
C VAL A 46 -2.47 -6.81 3.23
N MET A 47 -2.75 -5.90 2.30
CA MET A 47 -3.78 -4.86 2.48
C MET A 47 -5.18 -5.45 2.76
N TYR A 48 -5.60 -6.45 1.97
CA TYR A 48 -6.91 -7.05 2.11
C TYR A 48 -7.01 -8.10 3.22
N ALA A 49 -5.91 -8.45 3.90
CA ALA A 49 -5.91 -9.46 4.96
C ALA A 49 -6.83 -9.09 6.15
N ASP A 50 -6.96 -7.80 6.45
CA ASP A 50 -7.87 -7.31 7.51
C ASP A 50 -9.32 -7.12 6.99
N GLY A 51 -9.54 -7.27 5.68
CA GLY A 51 -10.84 -7.03 5.03
C GLY A 51 -11.24 -5.55 4.98
N LYS A 52 -10.34 -4.64 5.38
CA LYS A 52 -10.49 -3.19 5.33
C LYS A 52 -9.19 -2.56 4.86
N VAL A 53 -9.33 -1.51 4.05
CA VAL A 53 -8.20 -0.67 3.64
C VAL A 53 -8.38 0.70 4.30
N SER A 54 -7.44 1.04 5.17
CA SER A 54 -7.36 2.31 5.87
C SER A 54 -6.73 3.39 5.00
N GLN A 55 -6.96 4.66 5.36
CA GLN A 55 -6.47 5.81 4.58
C GLN A 55 -4.94 5.80 4.46
N GLU A 56 -4.25 5.46 5.55
CA GLU A 56 -2.79 5.39 5.60
C GLU A 56 -2.23 4.32 4.64
N GLU A 57 -2.86 3.15 4.57
CA GLU A 57 -2.47 2.10 3.62
C GLU A 57 -2.65 2.57 2.18
N CYS A 58 -3.78 3.24 1.92
CA CYS A 58 -4.10 3.81 0.62
C CYS A 58 -3.08 4.90 0.21
N GLU A 59 -2.64 5.73 1.15
CA GLU A 59 -1.57 6.71 0.94
C GLU A 59 -0.24 6.04 0.59
N LEU A 60 0.15 4.98 1.31
CA LEU A 60 1.36 4.21 1.00
C LEU A 60 1.32 3.62 -0.42
N PHE A 61 0.19 3.03 -0.79
CA PHE A 61 0.00 2.48 -2.14
C PHE A 61 0.03 3.57 -3.22
N ARG A 62 -0.49 4.76 -2.90
CA ARG A 62 -0.47 5.92 -3.80
C ARG A 62 0.95 6.46 -4.01
N VAL A 63 1.78 6.45 -2.97
CA VAL A 63 3.22 6.78 -3.08
C VAL A 63 3.94 5.77 -3.95
N LEU A 64 3.66 4.47 -3.77
CA LEU A 64 4.20 3.41 -4.63
C LEU A 64 3.80 3.64 -6.10
N GLN A 65 2.51 3.88 -6.37
CA GLN A 65 2.03 4.18 -7.72
C GLN A 65 2.68 5.43 -8.33
N ALA A 66 2.92 6.47 -7.52
CA ALA A 66 3.63 7.66 -7.99
C ALA A 66 5.08 7.36 -8.40
N LYS A 67 5.78 6.47 -7.67
CA LYS A 67 7.13 6.02 -8.03
C LYS A 67 7.15 5.20 -9.32
N ILE A 68 6.18 4.30 -9.49
CA ILE A 68 5.98 3.56 -10.75
C ILE A 68 5.75 4.53 -11.90
N TRP A 69 4.85 5.50 -11.72
CA TRP A 69 4.53 6.50 -12.73
C TRP A 69 5.74 7.38 -13.11
N ARG A 70 6.60 7.69 -12.13
CA ARG A 70 7.86 8.43 -12.37
C ARG A 70 8.92 7.59 -13.07
N GLY A 71 8.73 6.27 -13.18
CA GLY A 71 9.74 5.35 -13.69
C GLY A 71 10.88 5.09 -12.71
N GLU A 72 10.68 5.39 -11.42
CA GLU A 72 11.64 5.01 -10.36
C GLU A 72 11.57 3.50 -10.06
N VAL A 73 10.52 2.83 -10.52
CA VAL A 73 10.26 1.40 -10.35
C VAL A 73 9.83 0.82 -11.68
N CYS A 74 10.52 -0.23 -12.13
CA CYS A 74 10.13 -0.95 -13.33
C CYS A 74 9.02 -1.95 -13.02
N LEU A 75 8.01 -2.07 -13.89
CA LEU A 75 7.02 -3.13 -13.81
C LEU A 75 7.55 -4.35 -14.56
N GLU A 76 7.63 -5.49 -13.89
CA GLU A 76 7.94 -6.79 -14.49
C GLU A 76 6.64 -7.62 -14.61
N ASP A 77 6.48 -8.33 -15.74
CA ASP A 77 5.24 -9.02 -16.12
C ASP A 77 4.99 -10.31 -15.32
#